data_AF-A0A538AXC0-F1
#
_entry.id   AF-A0A538AXC0-F1
#
_cell.length_a   1.000
_cell.length_b   1.000
_cell.length_c   1.000
_cell.angle_alpha   90.00
_cell.angle_beta   90.00
_cell.angle_gamma   90.00
#
_symmetry.space_group_name_H-M   'P 1'
#
loop_
_entity.id
_entity.type
_entity.pdbx_description
1 polymer ?
#
loop_
_entity_poly.entity_id
_entity_poly.type
_entity_poly.pdbx_seq_one_letter_code
_entity_poly.pdbx_strand_id
1 'polypeptide(L)'
;MRGLERGRAGPVPPRLPDGRPADAESAGAPDADPEHVAELNERPFPPGEYPVVVVGTGPGGLQTSYYLTQLGVKHALISADEQPAGMFQRFPFFQRLVTWSKPHAPVDKRERRNEWYDWNSLLSEDPALRGSVIEFMDGSSYFPSRPEMEKGLVAFAERAKIVARYGCRWESTARAGDDFVLTTSDGEYRCSTLVFAIGMTQAWKPDIDGIELVPHYVEMKPAKEFAGKRVFIMGKRNSGFELADGLLPWAKQLILGSPRPAKLSIITHSTSGARARYMQPYEDNALGGGHFVLDAAIERIERTADGYRVHTSGTTKPGVMIFEVDEVVAGTGFTTPLGDLPAFGVKTFYQNRLPAQTPFFQSATVPGVFFAGSITQGSIGLKKYGIPSNSAAVHGFRYNARVLAHHIAETRHGVKIERPSVEPGHVVPYLLDEATNAPELWNQQSYLARVLNVDRARGITDEGMVPLQHFVDAGGHDAVAITVETDGTGDIHPALYIRRDGTTVERVLPPNPLNDFGTSEHHAELTSALKPLID
;
A
#
# COMPACT_ATOMS: atom_id res chain seq x y z
N MET A 1 -48.71 8.97 -45.59
CA MET A 1 -49.93 9.61 -45.02
C MET A 1 -49.93 9.37 -43.51
N ARG A 2 -50.02 10.43 -42.71
CA ARG A 2 -50.45 10.53 -41.28
C ARG A 2 -49.68 9.66 -40.26
N GLY A 3 -49.19 10.13 -39.12
CA GLY A 3 -49.26 11.41 -38.42
C GLY A 3 -48.51 11.29 -37.08
N LEU A 4 -48.01 12.42 -36.57
CA LEU A 4 -47.27 12.60 -35.31
C LEU A 4 -48.11 12.30 -34.06
N GLU A 5 -47.48 11.86 -32.96
CA GLU A 5 -47.80 12.33 -31.59
C GLU A 5 -46.57 12.45 -30.68
N ARG A 6 -46.66 13.40 -29.75
CA ARG A 6 -45.63 13.96 -28.87
C ARG A 6 -45.54 13.21 -27.53
N GLY A 7 -44.47 13.48 -26.79
CA GLY A 7 -44.03 12.71 -25.62
C GLY A 7 -44.77 12.92 -24.31
N ARG A 8 -44.26 12.28 -23.24
CA ARG A 8 -44.64 12.53 -21.84
C ARG A 8 -43.51 12.17 -20.88
N ALA A 9 -43.35 13.04 -19.89
CA ALA A 9 -42.39 13.01 -18.78
C ALA A 9 -42.71 11.94 -17.73
N GLY A 10 -41.69 11.56 -16.96
CA GLY A 10 -41.76 10.51 -15.93
C GLY A 10 -42.51 10.90 -14.65
N PRO A 11 -42.73 9.94 -13.73
CA PRO A 11 -43.38 10.18 -12.46
C PRO A 11 -42.40 10.58 -11.35
N VAL A 12 -42.77 11.63 -10.62
CA VAL A 12 -42.16 12.19 -9.41
C VAL A 12 -42.67 11.43 -8.17
N PRO A 13 -41.84 11.13 -7.15
CA PRO A 13 -42.29 10.51 -5.88
C PRO A 13 -42.99 11.52 -4.93
N PRO A 14 -43.87 11.04 -4.02
CA PRO A 14 -44.76 11.89 -3.23
C PRO A 14 -44.07 12.66 -2.09
N ARG A 15 -44.59 13.87 -1.84
CA ARG A 15 -44.23 14.80 -0.76
C ARG A 15 -44.48 14.23 0.64
N LEU A 16 -43.57 14.53 1.56
CA LEU A 16 -43.76 14.40 3.01
C LEU A 16 -44.55 15.60 3.55
N PRO A 17 -45.38 15.44 4.60
CA PRO A 17 -46.17 16.52 5.17
C PRO A 17 -45.37 17.38 6.17
N ASP A 18 -45.59 18.70 6.07
CA ASP A 18 -45.19 19.72 7.04
C ASP A 18 -46.01 19.60 8.33
N GLY A 19 -45.35 19.74 9.47
CA GLY A 19 -46.02 19.86 10.77
C GLY A 19 -45.08 20.33 11.88
N ARG A 20 -45.09 21.64 12.17
CA ARG A 20 -44.84 22.18 13.53
C ARG A 20 -46.18 22.17 14.29
N PRO A 21 -46.18 21.86 15.60
CA PRO A 21 -46.19 22.90 16.66
C PRO A 21 -45.43 22.41 17.93
N ALA A 22 -45.23 23.09 19.06
CA ALA A 22 -45.38 24.44 19.60
C ALA A 22 -44.53 24.49 20.91
N ASP A 23 -44.23 25.70 21.40
CA ASP A 23 -43.53 25.96 22.66
C ASP A 23 -44.27 25.45 23.92
N ALA A 24 -43.52 25.01 24.94
CA ALA A 24 -43.87 25.17 26.36
C ALA A 24 -42.68 24.87 27.30
N GLU A 25 -42.27 25.95 28.00
CA GLU A 25 -41.91 26.08 29.42
C GLU A 25 -40.74 25.31 30.08
N SER A 26 -39.95 26.13 30.78
CA SER A 26 -38.84 25.85 31.70
C SER A 26 -39.28 25.25 33.04
N ALA A 27 -38.53 24.30 33.56
CA ALA A 27 -38.27 24.15 35.01
C ALA A 27 -37.13 23.15 35.29
N GLY A 28 -36.25 23.52 36.24
CA GLY A 28 -35.54 22.55 37.10
C GLY A 28 -34.07 22.29 36.78
N ALA A 29 -33.18 23.01 37.47
CA ALA A 29 -31.79 22.61 37.66
C ALA A 29 -31.71 21.36 38.56
N PRO A 30 -30.70 20.47 38.37
CA PRO A 30 -30.19 19.65 39.44
C PRO A 30 -28.81 20.14 39.90
N ASP A 31 -28.65 20.09 41.22
CA ASP A 31 -27.47 20.46 42.00
C ASP A 31 -26.17 19.84 41.48
N ALA A 32 -25.12 20.65 41.50
CA ALA A 32 -23.75 20.21 41.30
C ALA A 32 -23.24 19.50 42.55
N ASP A 33 -23.07 18.19 42.45
CA ASP A 33 -22.31 17.40 43.42
C ASP A 33 -20.80 17.62 43.20
N PRO A 34 -20.01 18.11 44.20
CA PRO A 34 -18.60 18.47 44.00
C PRO A 34 -17.60 17.31 44.01
N GLU A 35 -18.03 16.04 43.85
CA GLU A 35 -17.13 14.87 43.84
C GLU A 35 -16.94 14.25 42.44
N HIS A 36 -16.78 15.09 41.42
CA HIS A 36 -16.35 14.64 40.08
C HIS A 36 -15.40 15.62 39.39
N VAL A 37 -14.33 16.00 40.09
CA VAL A 37 -13.22 16.77 39.51
C VAL A 37 -11.89 16.09 39.88
N ALA A 38 -11.58 14.96 39.23
CA ALA A 38 -10.22 14.47 38.96
C ALA A 38 -10.20 13.07 38.27
N GLU A 39 -10.96 12.84 37.21
CA GLU A 39 -10.48 11.93 36.16
C GLU A 39 -9.88 12.81 35.07
N LEU A 40 -8.58 13.12 35.21
CA LEU A 40 -7.80 13.62 34.10
C LEU A 40 -7.97 12.61 32.95
N ASN A 41 -8.44 13.09 31.79
CA ASN A 41 -8.45 12.37 30.53
C ASN A 41 -7.07 11.75 30.26
N GLU A 42 -6.81 10.52 30.71
CA GLU A 42 -5.59 9.80 30.39
C GLU A 42 -5.68 9.35 28.93
N ARG A 43 -5.10 10.17 28.03
CA ARG A 43 -4.88 9.78 26.63
C ARG A 43 -4.15 8.42 26.63
N PRO A 44 -4.56 7.48 25.76
CA PRO A 44 -4.01 6.13 25.76
C PRO A 44 -2.50 6.13 25.51
N PHE A 45 -1.83 5.10 26.02
CA PHE A 45 -0.38 4.90 25.92
C PHE A 45 0.45 6.10 26.43
N PRO A 46 0.33 6.52 27.70
CA PRO A 46 1.20 7.58 28.22
C PRO A 46 2.69 7.24 28.03
N PRO A 47 3.59 8.24 27.93
CA PRO A 47 5.03 8.00 27.90
C PRO A 47 5.48 7.04 29.00
N GLY A 48 6.40 6.13 28.67
CA GLY A 48 6.79 5.05 29.57
C GLY A 48 7.41 3.86 28.83
N GLU A 49 7.43 2.72 29.51
CA GLU A 49 8.07 1.50 29.00
C GLU A 49 7.05 0.60 28.28
N TYR A 50 7.37 0.21 27.05
CA TYR A 50 6.57 -0.69 26.23
C TYR A 50 7.49 -1.72 25.55
N PRO A 51 7.08 -2.98 25.39
CA PRO A 51 7.90 -3.94 24.64
C PRO A 51 8.10 -3.52 23.17
N VAL A 52 7.05 -2.97 22.56
CA VAL A 52 7.06 -2.46 21.18
C VAL A 52 6.44 -1.07 21.13
N VAL A 53 7.03 -0.16 20.35
CA VAL A 53 6.40 1.13 19.98
C VAL A 53 6.21 1.16 18.46
N VAL A 54 4.97 1.36 18.03
CA VAL A 54 4.57 1.52 16.62
C VAL A 54 4.31 3.00 16.35
N VAL A 55 4.95 3.57 15.34
CA VAL A 55 4.88 4.99 14.99
C VAL A 55 4.11 5.18 13.68
N GLY A 56 2.95 5.81 13.75
CA GLY A 56 2.10 6.19 12.61
C GLY A 56 0.79 5.39 12.53
N THR A 57 -0.32 6.08 12.25
CA THR A 57 -1.69 5.51 12.18
C THR A 57 -2.26 5.47 10.75
N GLY A 58 -1.38 5.46 9.75
CA GLY A 58 -1.76 5.06 8.39
C GLY A 58 -2.07 3.55 8.30
N PRO A 59 -2.49 3.04 7.13
CA PRO A 59 -2.86 1.63 6.96
C PRO A 59 -1.82 0.62 7.46
N GLY A 60 -0.53 0.89 7.26
CA GLY A 60 0.54 0.02 7.73
C GLY A 60 0.62 -0.09 9.25
N GLY A 61 0.44 1.03 9.96
CA GLY A 61 0.49 1.05 11.42
C GLY A 61 -0.75 0.44 12.05
N LEU A 62 -1.93 0.76 11.51
CA LEU A 62 -3.20 0.13 11.91
C LEU A 62 -3.15 -1.40 11.72
N GLN A 63 -2.70 -1.87 10.56
CA GLN A 63 -2.61 -3.31 10.29
C GLN A 63 -1.60 -4.02 11.21
N THR A 64 -0.46 -3.39 11.47
CA THR A 64 0.57 -3.96 12.35
C THR A 64 0.08 -4.01 13.79
N SER A 65 -0.50 -2.93 14.29
CA SER A 65 -1.08 -2.87 15.65
C SER A 65 -2.22 -3.88 15.83
N TYR A 66 -3.07 -4.05 14.82
CA TYR A 66 -4.11 -5.09 14.81
C TYR A 66 -3.50 -6.47 15.04
N TYR A 67 -2.52 -6.90 14.24
CA TYR A 67 -1.94 -8.24 14.38
C TYR A 67 -1.09 -8.41 15.65
N LEU A 68 -0.36 -7.38 16.09
CA LEU A 68 0.33 -7.43 17.39
C LEU A 68 -0.68 -7.64 18.54
N THR A 69 -1.84 -7.00 18.48
CA THR A 69 -2.93 -7.20 19.46
C THR A 69 -3.46 -8.64 19.41
N GLN A 70 -3.75 -9.16 18.21
CA GLN A 70 -4.24 -10.55 18.04
C GLN A 70 -3.24 -11.58 18.57
N LEU A 71 -1.94 -11.30 18.47
CA LEU A 71 -0.85 -12.17 18.95
C LEU A 71 -0.52 -11.94 20.44
N GLY A 72 -1.22 -11.05 21.13
CA GLY A 72 -0.99 -10.75 22.55
C GLY A 72 0.30 -9.96 22.83
N VAL A 73 0.91 -9.34 21.83
CA VAL A 73 2.12 -8.52 21.98
C VAL A 73 1.74 -7.12 22.47
N LYS A 74 2.09 -6.82 23.73
CA LYS A 74 1.91 -5.49 24.31
C LYS A 74 2.72 -4.45 23.54
N HIS A 75 2.07 -3.38 23.11
CA HIS A 75 2.69 -2.30 22.36
C HIS A 75 1.99 -0.97 22.59
N ALA A 76 2.70 0.13 22.37
CA ALA A 76 2.12 1.46 22.19
C ALA A 76 1.97 1.78 20.70
N LEU A 77 0.84 2.34 20.31
CA LEU A 77 0.64 2.93 18.98
C LEU A 77 0.55 4.45 19.12
N ILE A 78 1.52 5.17 18.55
CA ILE A 78 1.59 6.64 18.61
C ILE A 78 1.50 7.23 17.21
N SER A 79 0.96 8.44 17.09
CA SER A 79 0.88 9.14 15.80
C SER A 79 0.89 10.65 15.95
N ALA A 80 1.56 11.33 15.02
CA ALA A 80 1.47 12.79 14.90
C ALA A 80 0.11 13.25 14.34
N ASP A 81 -0.60 12.37 13.62
CA ASP A 81 -1.93 12.67 13.09
C ASP A 81 -2.94 12.84 14.24
N GLU A 82 -4.02 13.57 14.00
CA GLU A 82 -5.11 13.77 14.97
C GLU A 82 -6.10 12.59 15.00
N GLN A 83 -6.13 11.77 13.95
CA GLN A 83 -7.08 10.68 13.74
C GLN A 83 -6.48 9.61 12.80
N PRO A 84 -7.09 8.41 12.62
CA PRO A 84 -6.54 7.37 11.76
C PRO A 84 -6.59 7.74 10.27
N ALA A 85 -6.09 6.85 9.41
CA ALA A 85 -6.04 6.98 7.94
C ALA A 85 -4.90 7.84 7.35
N GLY A 86 -4.14 8.57 8.17
CA GLY A 86 -2.89 9.26 7.79
C GLY A 86 -3.00 10.00 6.45
N MET A 87 -2.17 9.63 5.46
CA MET A 87 -2.10 10.31 4.16
C MET A 87 -3.44 10.42 3.41
N PHE A 88 -4.41 9.53 3.66
CA PHE A 88 -5.70 9.53 2.97
C PHE A 88 -6.65 10.62 3.47
N GLN A 89 -6.31 11.31 4.56
CA GLN A 89 -6.96 12.56 4.94
C GLN A 89 -6.70 13.68 3.91
N ARG A 90 -5.63 13.56 3.10
CA ARG A 90 -5.21 14.60 2.13
C ARG A 90 -5.09 14.15 0.67
N PHE A 91 -4.57 12.94 0.42
CA PHE A 91 -4.25 12.47 -0.95
C PHE A 91 -5.03 11.20 -1.32
N PRO A 92 -5.25 10.92 -2.63
CA PRO A 92 -4.90 11.71 -3.82
C PRO A 92 -5.72 13.00 -4.02
N PHE A 93 -5.24 13.90 -4.88
CA PHE A 93 -5.85 15.22 -5.14
C PHE A 93 -6.92 15.24 -6.23
N PHE A 94 -6.64 14.68 -7.41
CA PHE A 94 -7.53 14.89 -8.57
C PHE A 94 -8.44 13.73 -8.89
N GLN A 95 -8.25 12.57 -8.27
CA GLN A 95 -8.98 11.37 -8.66
C GLN A 95 -9.14 10.38 -7.51
N ARG A 96 -9.79 9.26 -7.84
CA ARG A 96 -9.83 8.02 -7.05
C ARG A 96 -8.44 7.36 -6.98
N LEU A 97 -8.23 6.46 -6.02
CA LEU A 97 -7.00 5.68 -5.86
C LEU A 97 -6.56 4.98 -7.15
N VAL A 98 -5.25 4.70 -7.26
CA VAL A 98 -4.71 3.91 -8.37
C VAL A 98 -5.01 2.41 -8.26
N THR A 99 -5.39 1.95 -7.07
CA THR A 99 -5.70 0.55 -6.72
C THR A 99 -7.20 0.34 -6.61
N TRP A 100 -7.68 -0.84 -7.03
CA TRP A 100 -9.12 -1.12 -7.08
C TRP A 100 -9.66 -1.87 -5.86
N SER A 101 -10.92 -1.66 -5.53
CA SER A 101 -11.70 -2.55 -4.68
C SER A 101 -13.03 -2.79 -5.38
N LYS A 102 -13.39 -4.05 -5.66
CA LYS A 102 -14.62 -4.37 -6.38
C LYS A 102 -15.78 -4.55 -5.39
N PRO A 103 -16.79 -3.65 -5.38
CA PRO A 103 -17.94 -3.83 -4.49
C PRO A 103 -18.83 -5.02 -4.88
N HIS A 104 -18.80 -5.39 -6.16
CA HIS A 104 -19.49 -6.55 -6.73
C HIS A 104 -18.47 -7.61 -7.16
N ALA A 105 -17.71 -8.12 -6.19
CA ALA A 105 -16.82 -9.26 -6.38
C ALA A 105 -17.61 -10.58 -6.55
N PRO A 106 -17.00 -11.65 -7.12
CA PRO A 106 -17.65 -12.95 -7.29
C PRO A 106 -17.81 -13.75 -5.99
N VAL A 107 -17.37 -13.22 -4.85
CA VAL A 107 -17.43 -13.83 -3.52
C VAL A 107 -17.87 -12.80 -2.49
N ASP A 108 -18.41 -13.24 -1.35
CA ASP A 108 -18.86 -12.32 -0.31
C ASP A 108 -17.68 -11.52 0.26
N LYS A 109 -17.91 -10.24 0.58
CA LYS A 109 -16.86 -9.35 1.08
C LYS A 109 -16.18 -9.82 2.37
N ARG A 110 -16.84 -10.71 3.14
CA ARG A 110 -16.36 -11.29 4.39
C ARG A 110 -15.49 -12.53 4.17
N GLU A 111 -15.45 -13.09 2.96
CA GLU A 111 -14.57 -14.22 2.63
C GLU A 111 -13.13 -13.76 2.41
N ARG A 112 -12.15 -14.57 2.82
CA ARG A 112 -10.72 -14.31 2.57
C ARG A 112 -10.45 -14.09 1.08
N ARG A 113 -11.09 -14.88 0.21
CA ARG A 113 -10.93 -14.77 -1.25
C ARG A 113 -11.28 -13.40 -1.81
N ASN A 114 -12.17 -12.64 -1.14
CA ASN A 114 -12.50 -11.28 -1.57
C ASN A 114 -11.31 -10.32 -1.49
N GLU A 115 -10.32 -10.59 -0.64
CA GLU A 115 -9.11 -9.76 -0.51
C GLU A 115 -8.29 -9.71 -1.82
N TRP A 116 -8.50 -10.64 -2.76
CA TRP A 116 -7.92 -10.54 -4.10
C TRP A 116 -8.58 -9.42 -4.92
N TYR A 117 -9.88 -9.19 -4.72
CA TYR A 117 -10.66 -8.18 -5.43
C TYR A 117 -10.74 -6.85 -4.67
N ASP A 118 -10.44 -6.86 -3.38
CA ASP A 118 -10.37 -5.69 -2.50
C ASP A 118 -8.92 -5.34 -2.17
N TRP A 119 -8.37 -4.32 -2.82
CA TRP A 119 -6.97 -3.94 -2.61
C TRP A 119 -6.75 -2.92 -1.50
N ASN A 120 -7.82 -2.40 -0.90
CA ASN A 120 -7.73 -1.18 -0.08
C ASN A 120 -8.27 -1.36 1.35
N SER A 121 -9.12 -2.36 1.63
CA SER A 121 -9.45 -2.69 3.02
C SER A 121 -8.27 -3.36 3.74
N LEU A 122 -8.23 -3.20 5.06
CA LEU A 122 -7.29 -3.91 5.93
C LEU A 122 -7.75 -5.37 6.15
N LEU A 123 -6.80 -6.25 6.44
CA LEU A 123 -7.01 -7.66 6.74
C LEU A 123 -7.55 -7.85 8.16
N SER A 124 -8.33 -8.90 8.34
CA SER A 124 -8.77 -9.34 9.66
C SER A 124 -9.06 -10.84 9.69
N GLU A 125 -8.84 -11.43 10.86
CA GLU A 125 -9.28 -12.79 11.19
C GLU A 125 -10.79 -12.82 11.51
N ASP A 126 -11.38 -11.69 11.93
CA ASP A 126 -12.83 -11.54 12.09
C ASP A 126 -13.47 -11.17 10.73
N PRO A 127 -14.31 -12.05 10.16
CA PRO A 127 -14.99 -11.77 8.89
C PRO A 127 -15.85 -10.49 8.92
N ALA A 128 -16.31 -10.03 10.08
CA ALA A 128 -17.13 -8.82 10.21
C ALA A 128 -16.35 -7.52 9.98
N LEU A 129 -15.01 -7.55 10.06
CA LEU A 129 -14.13 -6.40 9.85
C LEU A 129 -13.59 -6.30 8.42
N ARG A 130 -13.78 -7.34 7.60
CA ARG A 130 -13.31 -7.39 6.21
C ARG A 130 -14.15 -6.52 5.29
N GLY A 131 -13.54 -6.05 4.21
CA GLY A 131 -14.24 -5.27 3.18
C GLY A 131 -14.64 -3.87 3.63
N SER A 132 -13.97 -3.29 4.64
CA SER A 132 -14.36 -2.01 5.25
C SER A 132 -14.42 -0.85 4.26
N VAL A 133 -13.54 -0.80 3.26
CA VAL A 133 -13.57 0.25 2.21
C VAL A 133 -14.72 0.01 1.24
N ILE A 134 -14.97 -1.25 0.86
CA ILE A 134 -16.06 -1.61 -0.06
C ILE A 134 -17.42 -1.15 0.46
N GLU A 135 -17.64 -1.14 1.78
CA GLU A 135 -18.91 -0.70 2.39
C GLU A 135 -19.28 0.75 2.07
N PHE A 136 -18.29 1.60 1.78
CA PHE A 136 -18.49 3.01 1.47
C PHE A 136 -18.56 3.28 -0.03
N MET A 137 -18.39 2.25 -0.87
CA MET A 137 -18.42 2.38 -2.32
C MET A 137 -19.80 2.05 -2.87
N ASP A 138 -20.31 2.89 -3.76
CA ASP A 138 -21.63 2.73 -4.40
C ASP A 138 -21.60 1.86 -5.67
N GLY A 139 -20.41 1.42 -6.10
CA GLY A 139 -20.21 0.63 -7.32
C GLY A 139 -20.11 1.44 -8.62
N SER A 140 -20.29 2.77 -8.58
CA SER A 140 -20.11 3.66 -9.75
C SER A 140 -18.67 3.67 -10.26
N SER A 141 -17.72 3.35 -9.38
CA SER A 141 -16.34 3.08 -9.70
C SER A 141 -15.80 1.97 -8.82
N TYR A 142 -14.92 1.13 -9.36
CA TYR A 142 -14.17 0.16 -8.58
C TYR A 142 -12.82 0.72 -8.09
N PHE A 143 -12.51 2.00 -8.35
CA PHE A 143 -11.38 2.70 -7.72
C PHE A 143 -11.92 3.52 -6.54
N PRO A 144 -11.56 3.25 -5.28
CA PRO A 144 -12.10 4.02 -4.16
C PRO A 144 -11.72 5.50 -4.26
N SER A 145 -12.64 6.39 -3.90
CA SER A 145 -12.33 7.80 -3.71
C SER A 145 -11.49 7.98 -2.44
N ARG A 146 -10.79 9.11 -2.33
CA ARG A 146 -10.05 9.42 -1.10
C ARG A 146 -10.97 9.40 0.14
N PRO A 147 -12.17 10.04 0.13
CA PRO A 147 -13.08 9.95 1.27
C PRO A 147 -13.61 8.53 1.57
N GLU A 148 -13.83 7.70 0.54
CA GLU A 148 -14.21 6.29 0.73
C GLU A 148 -13.11 5.51 1.45
N MET A 149 -11.86 5.72 1.04
CA MET A 149 -10.69 5.11 1.68
C MET A 149 -10.52 5.56 3.14
N GLU A 150 -10.61 6.87 3.38
CA GLU A 150 -10.54 7.45 4.72
C GLU A 150 -11.60 6.85 5.65
N LYS A 151 -12.87 6.84 5.23
CA LYS A 151 -13.98 6.23 5.99
C LYS A 151 -13.76 4.75 6.25
N GLY A 152 -13.30 3.99 5.26
CA GLY A 152 -13.02 2.56 5.41
C GLY A 152 -11.94 2.25 6.44
N LEU A 153 -10.90 3.08 6.53
CA LEU A 153 -9.83 2.93 7.52
C LEU A 153 -10.26 3.35 8.92
N VAL A 154 -11.01 4.44 9.04
CA VAL A 154 -11.61 4.89 10.32
C VAL A 154 -12.54 3.80 10.86
N ALA A 155 -13.47 3.30 10.03
CA ALA A 155 -14.40 2.26 10.42
C ALA A 155 -13.69 0.95 10.84
N PHE A 156 -12.60 0.59 10.15
CA PHE A 156 -11.79 -0.55 10.56
C PHE A 156 -11.16 -0.33 11.94
N ALA A 157 -10.51 0.82 12.17
CA ALA A 157 -9.87 1.13 13.44
C ALA A 157 -10.86 1.13 14.61
N GLU A 158 -12.03 1.74 14.45
CA GLU A 158 -13.09 1.79 15.46
C GLU A 158 -13.63 0.40 15.79
N ARG A 159 -14.02 -0.38 14.76
CA ARG A 159 -14.65 -1.70 14.96
C ARG A 159 -13.64 -2.74 15.46
N ALA A 160 -12.39 -2.66 15.01
CA ALA A 160 -11.28 -3.46 15.51
C ALA A 160 -10.76 -3.00 16.89
N LYS A 161 -11.30 -1.90 17.43
CA LYS A 161 -10.92 -1.29 18.71
C LYS A 161 -9.42 -0.99 18.79
N ILE A 162 -8.83 -0.54 17.68
CA ILE A 162 -7.44 -0.12 17.62
C ILE A 162 -7.36 1.25 18.29
N VAL A 163 -6.76 1.28 19.46
CA VAL A 163 -6.49 2.51 20.21
C VAL A 163 -5.14 3.06 19.78
N ALA A 164 -5.02 4.38 19.69
CA ALA A 164 -3.75 5.06 19.41
C ALA A 164 -3.65 6.37 20.19
N ARG A 165 -2.41 6.78 20.44
CA ARG A 165 -2.09 8.10 20.98
C ARG A 165 -1.86 9.09 19.84
N TYR A 166 -2.93 9.73 19.40
CA TYR A 166 -2.91 10.79 18.39
C TYR A 166 -2.27 12.08 18.90
N GLY A 167 -1.82 12.95 18.01
CA GLY A 167 -1.13 14.20 18.35
C GLY A 167 0.18 14.00 19.14
N CYS A 168 0.80 12.83 19.01
CA CYS A 168 2.05 12.43 19.66
C CYS A 168 3.14 12.30 18.58
N ARG A 169 3.89 13.38 18.35
CA ARG A 169 4.92 13.41 17.29
C ARG A 169 6.21 12.80 17.80
N TRP A 170 6.76 11.84 17.07
CA TRP A 170 8.14 11.37 17.27
C TRP A 170 9.14 12.43 16.81
N GLU A 171 10.18 12.68 17.61
CA GLU A 171 11.14 13.77 17.39
C GLU A 171 12.59 13.28 17.32
N SER A 172 12.96 12.28 18.12
CA SER A 172 14.30 11.65 18.06
C SER A 172 14.34 10.25 18.63
N THR A 173 15.43 9.54 18.35
CA THR A 173 15.72 8.15 18.67
C THR A 173 17.10 8.05 19.31
N ALA A 174 17.18 7.47 20.50
CA ALA A 174 18.42 7.23 21.21
C ALA A 174 18.57 5.75 21.59
N ARG A 175 19.82 5.34 21.84
CA ARG A 175 20.15 4.01 22.36
C ARG A 175 20.21 4.07 23.88
N ALA A 176 19.56 3.12 24.57
CA ALA A 176 19.63 2.97 26.01
C ALA A 176 20.00 1.52 26.36
N GLY A 177 21.31 1.21 26.34
CA GLY A 177 21.79 -0.17 26.43
C GLY A 177 21.35 -0.98 25.21
N ASP A 178 20.62 -2.08 25.44
CA ASP A 178 20.02 -2.92 24.40
C ASP A 178 18.65 -2.41 23.93
N ASP A 179 18.08 -1.42 24.62
CA ASP A 179 16.79 -0.80 24.29
C ASP A 179 16.96 0.49 23.48
N PHE A 180 15.82 1.03 23.08
CA PHE A 180 15.64 2.32 22.45
C PHE A 180 14.88 3.28 23.36
N VAL A 181 15.18 4.57 23.25
CA VAL A 181 14.37 5.66 23.79
C VAL A 181 13.90 6.52 22.62
N LEU A 182 12.59 6.71 22.53
CA LEU A 182 11.93 7.61 21.58
C LEU A 182 11.49 8.86 22.31
N THR A 183 12.10 9.98 21.97
CA THR A 183 11.61 11.29 22.40
C THR A 183 10.44 11.67 21.52
N THR A 184 9.33 12.05 22.15
CA THR A 184 8.13 12.54 21.46
C THR A 184 7.70 13.88 22.04
N SER A 185 6.76 14.55 21.38
CA SER A 185 6.13 15.77 21.86
C SER A 185 5.46 15.66 23.23
N ASP A 186 5.20 14.44 23.71
CA ASP A 186 4.46 14.20 24.94
C ASP A 186 5.32 13.52 26.02
N GLY A 187 6.57 13.19 25.71
CA GLY A 187 7.51 12.52 26.62
C GLY A 187 8.26 11.37 25.97
N GLU A 188 9.02 10.65 26.79
CA GLU A 188 9.88 9.55 26.34
C GLU A 188 9.18 8.19 26.38
N TYR A 189 9.41 7.39 25.34
CA TYR A 189 8.99 5.99 25.28
C TYR A 189 10.22 5.11 25.23
N ARG A 190 10.32 4.13 26.14
CA ARG A 190 11.41 3.16 26.14
C ARG A 190 10.90 1.80 25.67
N CYS A 191 11.63 1.16 24.77
CA CYS A 191 11.25 -0.14 24.23
C CYS A 191 12.42 -0.93 23.65
N SER A 192 12.27 -2.25 23.54
CA SER A 192 13.26 -3.11 22.90
C SER A 192 13.02 -3.29 21.39
N THR A 193 11.83 -2.93 20.90
CA THR A 193 11.45 -3.05 19.48
C THR A 193 10.70 -1.81 18.98
N LEU A 194 11.10 -1.31 17.83
CA LEU A 194 10.49 -0.16 17.16
C LEU A 194 9.90 -0.56 15.82
N VAL A 195 8.72 -0.05 15.50
CA VAL A 195 8.10 -0.21 14.18
C VAL A 195 7.71 1.16 13.61
N PHE A 196 8.40 1.61 12.57
CA PHE A 196 8.07 2.85 11.88
C PHE A 196 7.12 2.60 10.71
N ALA A 197 5.87 3.04 10.86
CA ALA A 197 4.79 2.95 9.87
C ALA A 197 4.46 4.33 9.25
N ILE A 198 5.49 5.12 8.96
CA ILE A 198 5.39 6.56 8.63
C ILE A 198 5.16 6.88 7.14
N GLY A 199 5.04 5.84 6.30
CA GLY A 199 4.77 5.94 4.85
C GLY A 199 5.86 6.63 4.01
N MET A 200 5.64 6.71 2.69
CA MET A 200 6.40 7.59 1.79
C MET A 200 5.56 8.83 1.49
N THR A 201 5.60 9.80 2.41
CA THR A 201 4.61 10.89 2.47
C THR A 201 5.22 12.28 2.30
N GLN A 202 6.55 12.42 2.36
CA GLN A 202 7.22 13.70 2.20
C GLN A 202 7.50 13.97 0.70
N ALA A 203 7.15 15.15 0.21
CA ALA A 203 7.43 15.57 -1.16
C ALA A 203 8.93 15.45 -1.46
N TRP A 204 9.27 14.90 -2.63
CA TRP A 204 10.66 14.74 -3.04
C TRP A 204 10.90 15.46 -4.36
N LYS A 205 11.92 16.32 -4.39
CA LYS A 205 12.39 17.01 -5.59
C LYS A 205 13.81 16.51 -5.93
N PRO A 206 14.09 16.12 -7.18
CA PRO A 206 15.46 15.85 -7.63
C PRO A 206 16.31 17.14 -7.62
N ASP A 207 17.62 16.96 -7.68
CA ASP A 207 18.58 18.07 -7.84
C ASP A 207 18.54 18.57 -9.30
N ILE A 208 17.80 19.64 -9.52
CA ILE A 208 17.61 20.32 -10.81
C ILE A 208 17.56 21.82 -10.53
N ASP A 209 18.37 22.60 -11.24
CA ASP A 209 18.41 24.06 -11.08
C ASP A 209 17.03 24.69 -11.30
N GLY A 210 16.55 25.48 -10.33
CA GLY A 210 15.27 26.17 -10.36
C GLY A 210 14.04 25.34 -9.95
N ILE A 211 14.19 24.07 -9.58
CA ILE A 211 13.06 23.22 -9.16
C ILE A 211 12.44 23.65 -7.82
N GLU A 212 13.20 24.36 -6.98
CA GLU A 212 12.72 24.95 -5.73
C GLU A 212 11.57 25.95 -5.98
N LEU A 213 11.52 26.58 -7.16
CA LEU A 213 10.49 27.53 -7.58
C LEU A 213 9.19 26.86 -8.09
N VAL A 214 9.21 25.53 -8.25
CA VAL A 214 8.13 24.74 -8.84
C VAL A 214 7.25 24.11 -7.75
N PRO A 215 5.94 24.35 -7.72
CA PRO A 215 5.03 23.66 -6.80
C PRO A 215 5.09 22.13 -6.98
N HIS A 216 5.18 21.39 -5.88
CA HIS A 216 5.07 19.94 -5.93
C HIS A 216 3.60 19.51 -6.02
N TYR A 217 3.34 18.27 -6.43
CA TYR A 217 2.01 17.63 -6.38
C TYR A 217 1.27 17.88 -5.06
N VAL A 218 1.98 18.02 -3.94
CA VAL A 218 1.36 18.24 -2.62
C VAL A 218 0.74 19.63 -2.44
N GLU A 219 1.10 20.59 -3.30
CA GLU A 219 0.71 22.01 -3.28
C GLU A 219 -0.27 22.34 -4.41
N MET A 220 -0.95 21.32 -4.94
CA MET A 220 -1.72 21.48 -6.17
C MET A 220 -2.95 22.36 -6.00
N LYS A 221 -3.15 23.28 -6.94
CA LYS A 221 -4.33 24.15 -7.03
C LYS A 221 -5.51 23.37 -7.63
N PRO A 222 -6.78 23.80 -7.42
CA PRO A 222 -7.94 23.24 -8.11
C PRO A 222 -7.78 23.20 -9.65
N ALA A 223 -8.28 22.14 -10.30
CA ALA A 223 -8.07 21.90 -11.74
C ALA A 223 -8.51 23.08 -12.63
N LYS A 224 -9.62 23.74 -12.26
CA LYS A 224 -10.15 24.90 -12.97
C LYS A 224 -9.18 26.07 -13.08
N GLU A 225 -8.22 26.19 -12.18
CA GLU A 225 -7.21 27.27 -12.22
C GLU A 225 -6.14 27.05 -13.31
N PHE A 226 -6.14 25.88 -13.94
CA PHE A 226 -5.31 25.56 -15.09
C PHE A 226 -6.04 25.76 -16.43
N ALA A 227 -7.29 26.26 -16.40
CA ALA A 227 -8.07 26.53 -17.60
C ALA A 227 -7.32 27.45 -18.57
N GLY A 228 -7.14 27.01 -19.82
CA GLY A 228 -6.47 27.78 -20.86
C GLY A 228 -4.95 27.94 -20.68
N LYS A 229 -4.33 27.25 -19.71
CA LYS A 229 -2.89 27.29 -19.45
C LYS A 229 -2.13 26.18 -20.19
N ARG A 230 -0.87 26.45 -20.55
CA ARG A 230 0.16 25.45 -20.87
C ARG A 230 0.78 25.00 -19.57
N VAL A 231 0.77 23.70 -19.31
CA VAL A 231 1.27 23.13 -18.06
C VAL A 231 2.36 22.11 -18.36
N PHE A 232 3.53 22.30 -17.75
CA PHE A 232 4.59 21.30 -17.77
C PHE A 232 4.54 20.46 -16.50
N ILE A 233 4.35 19.15 -16.63
CA ILE A 233 4.32 18.19 -15.53
C ILE A 233 5.65 17.43 -15.54
N MET A 234 6.43 17.58 -14.47
CA MET A 234 7.67 16.84 -14.29
C MET A 234 7.35 15.43 -13.76
N GLY A 235 7.65 14.40 -14.56
CA GLY A 235 7.43 13.00 -14.21
C GLY A 235 6.36 12.31 -15.06
N LYS A 236 6.62 11.04 -15.39
CA LYS A 236 5.75 10.19 -16.24
C LYS A 236 5.34 8.89 -15.53
N ARG A 237 5.10 8.98 -14.21
CA ARG A 237 4.57 7.88 -13.38
C ARG A 237 3.14 8.21 -12.94
N ASN A 238 2.58 7.44 -12.01
CA ASN A 238 1.20 7.58 -11.54
C ASN A 238 0.80 9.03 -11.21
N SER A 239 1.56 9.75 -10.38
CA SER A 239 1.20 11.14 -10.04
C SER A 239 1.21 12.08 -11.26
N GLY A 240 2.19 11.94 -12.16
CA GLY A 240 2.25 12.77 -13.37
C GLY A 240 1.06 12.52 -14.31
N PHE A 241 0.68 11.25 -14.50
CA PHE A 241 -0.48 10.90 -15.31
C PHE A 241 -1.82 11.19 -14.63
N GLU A 242 -1.92 11.06 -13.30
CA GLU A 242 -3.11 11.50 -12.54
C GLU A 242 -3.35 13.00 -12.71
N LEU A 243 -2.30 13.81 -12.56
CA LEU A 243 -2.36 15.25 -12.82
C LEU A 243 -2.79 15.52 -14.26
N ALA A 244 -2.13 14.88 -15.23
CA ALA A 244 -2.42 15.11 -16.64
C ALA A 244 -3.87 14.75 -16.99
N ASP A 245 -4.37 13.60 -16.54
CA ASP A 245 -5.75 13.14 -16.77
C ASP A 245 -6.78 14.09 -16.13
N GLY A 246 -6.53 14.53 -14.89
CA GLY A 246 -7.40 15.49 -14.20
C GLY A 246 -7.40 16.90 -14.80
N LEU A 247 -6.28 17.32 -15.40
CA LEU A 247 -6.13 18.63 -16.03
C LEU A 247 -6.50 18.65 -17.52
N LEU A 248 -6.62 17.49 -18.16
CA LEU A 248 -6.88 17.35 -19.59
C LEU A 248 -8.09 18.16 -20.08
N PRO A 249 -9.24 18.20 -19.37
CA PRO A 249 -10.39 19.01 -19.80
C PRO A 249 -10.22 20.52 -19.67
N TRP A 250 -9.17 20.98 -18.97
CA TRP A 250 -8.99 22.38 -18.59
C TRP A 250 -7.82 23.05 -19.31
N ALA A 251 -6.66 22.39 -19.29
CA ALA A 251 -5.43 22.95 -19.84
C ALA A 251 -5.50 22.99 -21.37
N LYS A 252 -5.05 24.09 -21.98
CA LYS A 252 -4.93 24.13 -23.46
C LYS A 252 -3.80 23.25 -23.97
N GLN A 253 -2.83 22.94 -23.11
CA GLN A 253 -1.72 22.04 -23.43
C GLN A 253 -1.09 21.45 -22.18
N LEU A 254 -0.85 20.15 -22.20
CA LEU A 254 -0.11 19.40 -21.19
C LEU A 254 1.19 18.88 -21.81
N ILE A 255 2.30 19.02 -21.07
CA ILE A 255 3.60 18.50 -21.45
C ILE A 255 4.14 17.69 -20.27
N LEU A 256 4.18 16.37 -20.39
CA LEU A 256 4.77 15.50 -19.38
C LEU A 256 6.22 15.22 -19.77
N GLY A 257 7.17 15.63 -18.94
CA GLY A 257 8.60 15.45 -19.18
C GLY A 257 9.25 14.53 -18.16
N SER A 258 9.93 13.47 -18.60
CA SER A 258 10.97 12.82 -17.78
C SER A 258 11.96 12.04 -18.67
N PRO A 259 13.19 11.73 -18.19
CA PRO A 259 14.27 11.25 -19.06
C PRO A 259 14.07 9.87 -19.71
N ARG A 260 13.06 9.10 -19.27
CA ARG A 260 12.85 7.71 -19.71
C ARG A 260 11.45 7.52 -20.27
N PRO A 261 11.25 6.55 -21.17
CA PRO A 261 9.93 6.15 -21.64
C PRO A 261 8.96 5.90 -20.50
N ALA A 262 7.70 6.32 -20.69
CA ALA A 262 6.64 6.00 -19.76
C ALA A 262 6.48 4.49 -19.68
N LYS A 263 6.50 3.94 -18.46
CA LYS A 263 6.29 2.52 -18.22
C LYS A 263 4.86 2.30 -17.77
N LEU A 264 4.06 1.63 -18.59
CA LEU A 264 2.66 1.36 -18.30
C LEU A 264 2.54 0.14 -17.39
N SER A 265 1.64 0.21 -16.41
CA SER A 265 1.35 -0.89 -15.47
C SER A 265 0.93 -2.18 -16.15
N ILE A 266 0.18 -2.09 -17.26
CA ILE A 266 -0.27 -3.25 -18.06
C ILE A 266 0.85 -3.92 -18.86
N ILE A 267 1.98 -3.23 -19.07
CA ILE A 267 3.16 -3.78 -19.75
C ILE A 267 4.19 -4.26 -18.74
N THR A 268 4.28 -3.59 -17.59
CA THR A 268 5.26 -3.91 -16.55
C THR A 268 4.74 -4.86 -15.49
N HIS A 269 3.47 -5.27 -15.58
CA HIS A 269 2.77 -6.10 -14.59
C HIS A 269 2.97 -5.57 -13.14
N SER A 270 3.04 -4.25 -12.99
CA SER A 270 3.38 -3.60 -11.72
C SER A 270 2.59 -2.31 -11.52
N THR A 271 2.09 -2.12 -10.31
CA THR A 271 1.40 -0.88 -9.90
C THR A 271 2.34 0.33 -9.79
N SER A 272 3.66 0.12 -9.86
CA SER A 272 4.68 1.16 -9.84
C SER A 272 4.78 1.96 -11.16
N GLY A 273 4.29 1.38 -12.26
CA GLY A 273 4.12 2.04 -13.55
C GLY A 273 2.85 2.87 -13.64
N ALA A 274 2.73 3.71 -14.67
CA ALA A 274 1.54 4.52 -14.91
C ALA A 274 0.30 3.63 -15.12
N ARG A 275 -0.79 3.91 -14.40
CA ARG A 275 -2.04 3.17 -14.54
C ARG A 275 -2.71 3.42 -15.89
N ALA A 276 -3.20 2.34 -16.52
CA ALA A 276 -3.92 2.41 -17.79
C ALA A 276 -5.16 3.35 -17.75
N ARG A 277 -5.77 3.52 -16.58
CA ARG A 277 -6.92 4.41 -16.39
C ARG A 277 -6.61 5.90 -16.60
N TYR A 278 -5.34 6.30 -16.58
CA TYR A 278 -4.89 7.69 -16.76
C TYR A 278 -4.28 7.93 -18.14
N MET A 279 -4.63 7.11 -19.14
CA MET A 279 -3.94 7.10 -20.43
C MET A 279 -4.55 8.06 -21.46
N GLN A 280 -5.64 8.78 -21.16
CA GLN A 280 -6.20 9.75 -22.11
C GLN A 280 -5.16 10.79 -22.57
N PRO A 281 -4.31 11.39 -21.71
CA PRO A 281 -3.24 12.29 -22.17
C PRO A 281 -2.16 11.60 -23.02
N TYR A 282 -1.94 10.30 -22.81
CA TYR A 282 -0.98 9.52 -23.61
C TYR A 282 -1.56 9.19 -24.99
N GLU A 283 -2.84 8.84 -25.05
CA GLU A 283 -3.59 8.61 -26.28
C GLU A 283 -3.66 9.90 -27.11
N ASP A 284 -3.96 11.04 -26.48
CA ASP A 284 -3.93 12.35 -27.14
C ASP A 284 -2.57 12.61 -27.81
N ASN A 285 -1.47 12.44 -27.06
CA ASN A 285 -0.11 12.55 -27.61
C ASN A 285 0.13 11.56 -28.77
N ALA A 286 -0.31 10.31 -28.65
CA ALA A 286 -0.11 9.28 -29.67
C ALA A 286 -0.91 9.56 -30.96
N LEU A 287 -2.04 10.24 -30.84
CA LEU A 287 -2.91 10.61 -31.96
C LEU A 287 -2.67 12.04 -32.49
N GLY A 288 -1.71 12.76 -31.92
CA GLY A 288 -1.35 14.12 -32.34
C GLY A 288 -2.34 15.20 -31.89
N GLY A 289 -3.03 15.00 -30.76
CA GLY A 289 -4.04 15.91 -30.21
C GLY A 289 -3.51 17.22 -29.61
N GLY A 290 -2.18 17.35 -29.48
CA GLY A 290 -1.52 18.60 -29.06
C GLY A 290 -1.05 18.61 -27.60
N HIS A 291 -1.23 17.51 -26.87
CA HIS A 291 -0.52 17.21 -25.64
C HIS A 291 0.70 16.33 -25.91
N PHE A 292 1.68 16.40 -25.01
CA PHE A 292 3.00 15.80 -25.24
C PHE A 292 3.46 14.96 -24.06
N VAL A 293 3.95 13.76 -24.37
CA VAL A 293 4.61 12.87 -23.41
C VAL A 293 6.04 12.64 -23.89
N LEU A 294 6.99 13.34 -23.27
CA LEU A 294 8.34 13.51 -23.81
C LEU A 294 9.40 12.75 -23.01
N ASP A 295 10.24 12.02 -23.72
CA ASP A 295 11.51 11.47 -23.23
C ASP A 295 12.55 12.59 -23.22
N ALA A 296 12.58 13.34 -22.13
CA ALA A 296 13.38 14.54 -22.00
C ALA A 296 14.00 14.65 -20.60
N ALA A 297 15.31 14.86 -20.54
CA ALA A 297 16.00 15.28 -19.34
C ALA A 297 15.69 16.76 -19.08
N ILE A 298 15.34 17.10 -17.85
CA ILE A 298 15.05 18.47 -17.45
C ILE A 298 16.32 19.00 -16.81
N GLU A 299 16.90 20.04 -17.42
CA GLU A 299 18.25 20.53 -17.08
C GLU A 299 18.18 21.72 -16.13
N ARG A 300 17.27 22.66 -16.40
CA ARG A 300 16.96 23.78 -15.50
C ARG A 300 15.58 24.34 -15.75
N ILE A 301 15.07 25.08 -14.77
CA ILE A 301 13.77 25.74 -14.81
C ILE A 301 13.97 27.20 -14.39
N GLU A 302 13.51 28.14 -15.20
CA GLU A 302 13.56 29.56 -14.85
C GLU A 302 12.14 30.06 -14.60
N ARG A 303 11.95 30.85 -13.53
CA ARG A 303 10.75 31.67 -13.37
C ARG A 303 10.86 32.88 -14.30
N THR A 304 9.83 33.12 -15.11
CA THR A 304 9.72 34.32 -15.97
C THR A 304 8.69 35.28 -15.41
N ALA A 305 8.47 36.44 -16.06
CA ALA A 305 7.46 37.40 -15.64
C ALA A 305 6.04 36.80 -15.67
N ASP A 306 5.75 35.97 -16.67
CA ASP A 306 4.41 35.46 -16.97
C ASP A 306 4.26 33.93 -16.79
N GLY A 307 5.27 33.25 -16.27
CA GLY A 307 5.26 31.79 -16.10
C GLY A 307 6.63 31.19 -15.85
N TYR A 308 6.97 30.18 -16.63
CA TYR A 308 8.22 29.43 -16.50
C TYR A 308 8.82 29.10 -17.86
N ARG A 309 10.16 29.04 -17.90
CA ARG A 309 10.93 28.48 -19.01
C ARG A 309 11.58 27.18 -18.55
N VAL A 310 11.27 26.07 -19.21
CA VAL A 310 11.82 24.75 -18.90
C VAL A 310 12.82 24.35 -19.98
N HIS A 311 14.07 24.18 -19.59
CA HIS A 311 15.15 23.73 -20.49
C HIS A 311 15.27 22.21 -20.42
N THR A 312 15.20 21.56 -21.58
CA THR A 312 15.27 20.11 -21.67
C THR A 312 16.11 19.64 -22.84
N SER A 313 16.63 18.43 -22.71
CA SER A 313 17.29 17.69 -23.79
C SER A 313 16.59 16.34 -24.02
N GLY A 314 16.25 16.06 -25.27
CA GLY A 314 15.60 14.81 -25.67
C GLY A 314 16.53 13.61 -25.48
N THR A 315 16.03 12.55 -24.84
CA THR A 315 16.83 11.37 -24.47
C THR A 315 16.63 10.19 -25.41
N THR A 316 15.46 10.05 -26.02
CA THR A 316 15.18 9.03 -27.05
C THR A 316 15.25 9.61 -28.46
N LYS A 317 14.85 10.88 -28.61
CA LYS A 317 15.06 11.66 -29.84
C LYS A 317 15.95 12.85 -29.48
N PRO A 318 17.25 12.83 -29.81
CA PRO A 318 18.17 13.91 -29.43
C PRO A 318 17.71 15.27 -29.96
N GLY A 319 17.86 16.30 -29.13
CA GLY A 319 17.53 17.67 -29.49
C GLY A 319 17.29 18.53 -28.25
N VAL A 320 17.66 19.81 -28.34
CA VAL A 320 17.35 20.79 -27.30
C VAL A 320 15.90 21.23 -27.49
N MET A 321 15.12 21.20 -26.41
CA MET A 321 13.74 21.69 -26.38
C MET A 321 13.59 22.65 -25.20
N ILE A 322 13.10 23.85 -25.48
CA ILE A 322 12.83 24.88 -24.47
C ILE A 322 11.33 25.16 -24.51
N PHE A 323 10.68 25.05 -23.35
CA PHE A 323 9.25 25.26 -23.23
C PHE A 323 8.96 26.52 -22.42
N GLU A 324 8.26 27.47 -23.03
CA GLU A 324 7.60 28.55 -22.30
C GLU A 324 6.22 28.06 -21.88
N VAL A 325 5.97 27.99 -20.58
CA VAL A 325 4.71 27.48 -20.02
C VAL A 325 4.19 28.40 -18.93
N ASP A 326 2.87 28.33 -18.71
CA ASP A 326 2.22 29.22 -17.75
C ASP A 326 2.35 28.65 -16.33
N GLU A 327 2.41 27.31 -16.18
CA GLU A 327 2.63 26.62 -14.90
C GLU A 327 3.57 25.41 -15.08
N VAL A 328 4.32 25.09 -14.01
CA VAL A 328 5.09 23.85 -13.89
C VAL A 328 4.65 23.15 -12.62
N VAL A 329 4.49 21.82 -12.66
CA VAL A 329 4.16 21.01 -11.48
C VAL A 329 5.14 19.84 -11.35
N ALA A 330 5.71 19.69 -10.16
CA ALA A 330 6.59 18.56 -9.86
C ALA A 330 5.78 17.33 -9.41
N GLY A 331 5.57 16.38 -10.32
CA GLY A 331 5.04 15.03 -10.07
C GLY A 331 6.16 14.03 -9.79
N THR A 332 7.17 14.45 -9.02
CA THR A 332 8.45 13.76 -8.85
C THR A 332 8.44 12.67 -7.79
N GLY A 333 7.35 12.57 -7.03
CA GLY A 333 7.09 11.51 -6.07
C GLY A 333 7.51 11.88 -4.66
N PHE A 334 7.67 10.86 -3.81
CA PHE A 334 7.82 11.06 -2.37
C PHE A 334 9.08 10.38 -1.82
N THR A 335 9.49 10.82 -0.64
CA THR A 335 10.52 10.22 0.21
C THR A 335 9.91 9.79 1.54
N THR A 336 10.60 8.90 2.24
CA THR A 336 10.23 8.49 3.60
C THR A 336 10.71 9.56 4.59
N PRO A 337 9.86 10.09 5.48
CA PRO A 337 10.27 11.07 6.50
C PRO A 337 11.03 10.40 7.65
N LEU A 338 12.23 9.88 7.37
CA LEU A 338 13.02 9.05 8.28
C LEU A 338 13.58 9.78 9.52
N GLY A 339 13.30 11.07 9.69
CA GLY A 339 13.77 11.84 10.85
C GLY A 339 15.28 11.68 11.09
N ASP A 340 15.64 11.31 12.31
CA ASP A 340 17.03 11.10 12.72
C ASP A 340 17.56 9.68 12.46
N LEU A 341 16.74 8.75 11.96
CA LEU A 341 17.12 7.36 11.76
C LEU A 341 18.41 7.16 10.93
N PRO A 342 18.67 7.93 9.85
CA PRO A 342 19.92 7.81 9.12
C PRO A 342 21.16 8.17 9.98
N ALA A 343 21.06 9.22 10.79
CA ALA A 343 22.12 9.62 11.72
C ALA A 343 22.26 8.63 12.88
N PHE A 344 21.15 8.02 13.32
CA PHE A 344 21.11 6.97 14.31
C PHE A 344 21.77 5.65 13.84
N GLY A 345 21.83 5.43 12.52
CA GLY A 345 22.56 4.31 11.91
C GLY A 345 21.79 3.51 10.86
N VAL A 346 20.53 3.84 10.60
CA VAL A 346 19.73 3.18 9.55
C VAL A 346 20.28 3.54 8.18
N LYS A 347 20.82 2.56 7.46
CA LYS A 347 21.25 2.75 6.07
C LYS A 347 20.06 2.95 5.14
N THR A 348 20.22 3.86 4.19
CA THR A 348 19.23 4.18 3.16
C THR A 348 19.77 3.90 1.76
N PHE A 349 18.87 3.71 0.82
CA PHE A 349 19.17 3.56 -0.60
C PHE A 349 18.17 4.34 -1.45
N TYR A 350 18.30 4.23 -2.78
CA TYR A 350 17.40 4.89 -3.74
C TYR A 350 17.31 6.41 -3.49
N GLN A 351 18.47 7.08 -3.57
CA GLN A 351 18.61 8.52 -3.30
C GLN A 351 18.17 8.91 -1.89
N ASN A 352 18.47 8.06 -0.91
CA ASN A 352 18.10 8.20 0.50
C ASN A 352 16.59 8.20 0.77
N ARG A 353 15.78 7.68 -0.16
CA ARG A 353 14.32 7.71 -0.05
C ARG A 353 13.74 6.55 0.72
N LEU A 354 14.48 5.44 0.82
CA LEU A 354 14.03 4.20 1.46
C LEU A 354 15.10 3.66 2.40
N PRO A 355 14.71 3.12 3.58
CA PRO A 355 15.62 2.40 4.44
C PRO A 355 15.90 0.99 3.90
N ALA A 356 17.16 0.54 4.02
CA ALA A 356 17.57 -0.81 3.67
C ALA A 356 17.04 -1.81 4.71
N GLN A 357 16.43 -2.90 4.24
CA GLN A 357 15.65 -3.81 5.07
C GLN A 357 16.01 -5.28 4.84
N THR A 358 15.84 -6.10 5.87
CA THR A 358 15.83 -7.57 5.77
C THR A 358 14.53 -8.07 5.13
N PRO A 359 14.42 -9.36 4.77
CA PRO A 359 13.17 -9.94 4.27
C PRO A 359 11.98 -9.78 5.23
N PHE A 360 12.22 -9.64 6.54
CA PHE A 360 11.19 -9.39 7.56
C PHE A 360 11.08 -7.91 7.96
N PHE A 361 11.46 -7.01 7.05
CA PHE A 361 11.26 -5.56 7.19
C PHE A 361 11.98 -4.92 8.39
N GLN A 362 12.98 -5.60 8.95
CA GLN A 362 13.90 -5.02 9.93
C GLN A 362 14.93 -4.16 9.21
N SER A 363 15.39 -3.08 9.82
CA SER A 363 16.59 -2.35 9.36
C SER A 363 17.75 -3.33 9.20
N ALA A 364 18.39 -3.30 8.02
CA ALA A 364 19.55 -4.14 7.74
C ALA A 364 20.78 -3.80 8.58
N THR A 365 20.75 -2.68 9.32
CA THR A 365 21.91 -2.13 10.05
C THR A 365 21.63 -1.77 11.51
N VAL A 366 20.36 -1.77 11.92
CA VAL A 366 19.97 -1.47 13.31
C VAL A 366 18.96 -2.53 13.77
N PRO A 367 19.42 -3.66 14.33
CA PRO A 367 18.53 -4.70 14.84
C PRO A 367 17.56 -4.13 15.87
N GLY A 368 16.26 -4.41 15.70
CA GLY A 368 15.19 -3.93 16.60
C GLY A 368 14.39 -2.77 16.04
N VAL A 369 14.88 -2.11 14.99
CA VAL A 369 14.12 -1.15 14.20
C VAL A 369 13.49 -1.85 13.01
N PHE A 370 12.17 -1.81 12.90
CA PHE A 370 11.38 -2.38 11.80
C PHE A 370 10.58 -1.30 11.08
N PHE A 371 10.10 -1.63 9.88
CA PHE A 371 9.31 -0.73 9.04
C PHE A 371 8.01 -1.41 8.60
N ALA A 372 6.93 -0.62 8.54
CA ALA A 372 5.61 -1.10 8.14
C ALA A 372 4.95 -0.14 7.11
N GLY A 373 3.91 -0.63 6.44
CA GLY A 373 3.22 0.12 5.40
C GLY A 373 4.04 0.25 4.11
N SER A 374 3.84 1.35 3.37
CA SER A 374 4.48 1.53 2.06
C SER A 374 6.02 1.57 2.12
N ILE A 375 6.62 1.77 3.29
CA ILE A 375 8.09 1.78 3.47
C ILE A 375 8.66 0.37 3.30
N THR A 376 7.84 -0.68 3.47
CA THR A 376 8.26 -2.08 3.28
C THR A 376 8.72 -2.39 1.85
N GLN A 377 8.47 -1.51 0.86
CA GLN A 377 9.09 -1.59 -0.46
C GLN A 377 10.63 -1.50 -0.43
N GLY A 378 11.21 -1.08 0.71
CA GLY A 378 12.66 -1.17 0.94
C GLY A 378 13.18 -2.61 1.01
N SER A 379 12.30 -3.58 1.31
CA SER A 379 12.58 -5.01 1.15
C SER A 379 12.26 -5.43 -0.29
N ILE A 380 13.31 -5.50 -1.10
CA ILE A 380 13.18 -5.67 -2.55
C ILE A 380 12.80 -7.09 -2.99
N GLY A 381 13.07 -8.10 -2.16
CA GLY A 381 12.88 -9.51 -2.51
C GLY A 381 13.84 -9.99 -3.60
N LEU A 382 13.54 -11.15 -4.18
CA LEU A 382 14.35 -11.76 -5.24
C LEU A 382 14.37 -10.93 -6.53
N LYS A 383 13.27 -10.23 -6.85
CA LYS A 383 13.06 -9.56 -8.14
C LYS A 383 13.42 -10.45 -9.35
N LYS A 384 13.06 -11.74 -9.27
CA LYS A 384 13.44 -12.78 -10.24
C LYS A 384 13.27 -12.35 -11.70
N TYR A 385 12.15 -11.70 -12.02
CA TYR A 385 11.83 -11.21 -13.36
C TYR A 385 11.94 -9.68 -13.51
N GLY A 386 12.65 -9.01 -12.60
CA GLY A 386 12.70 -7.55 -12.54
C GLY A 386 11.40 -6.89 -12.06
N ILE A 387 10.39 -7.67 -11.68
CA ILE A 387 9.13 -7.21 -11.10
C ILE A 387 9.33 -7.00 -9.59
N PRO A 388 9.09 -5.79 -9.05
CA PRO A 388 9.18 -5.53 -7.62
C PRO A 388 7.94 -6.07 -6.88
N SER A 389 8.06 -6.24 -5.56
CA SER A 389 6.91 -6.51 -4.70
C SER A 389 5.87 -5.38 -4.75
N ASN A 390 4.59 -5.69 -4.48
CA ASN A 390 3.51 -4.69 -4.44
C ASN A 390 3.46 -3.93 -3.09
N SER A 391 4.55 -3.98 -2.33
CA SER A 391 4.69 -3.39 -1.00
C SER A 391 4.57 -1.87 -0.95
N ALA A 392 4.49 -1.19 -2.09
CA ALA A 392 4.22 0.25 -2.17
C ALA A 392 2.73 0.61 -1.98
N ALA A 393 1.82 -0.36 -2.06
CA ALA A 393 0.37 -0.16 -1.99
C ALA A 393 -0.29 -1.10 -0.96
N VAL A 394 -1.50 -0.72 -0.51
CA VAL A 394 -2.20 -1.35 0.63
C VAL A 394 -2.34 -2.85 0.45
N HIS A 395 -2.82 -3.32 -0.71
CA HIS A 395 -2.96 -4.75 -1.01
C HIS A 395 -1.69 -5.55 -0.82
N GLY A 396 -0.51 -5.00 -1.08
CA GLY A 396 0.74 -5.68 -0.84
C GLY A 396 1.16 -5.60 0.63
N PHE A 397 1.34 -4.38 1.15
CA PHE A 397 1.96 -4.21 2.47
C PHE A 397 1.08 -4.64 3.64
N ARG A 398 -0.24 -4.81 3.46
CA ARG A 398 -1.11 -5.33 4.52
C ARG A 398 -0.77 -6.78 4.89
N TYR A 399 -0.32 -7.58 3.92
CA TYR A 399 0.21 -8.93 4.17
C TYR A 399 1.61 -8.87 4.80
N ASN A 400 2.44 -7.90 4.38
CA ASN A 400 3.73 -7.66 5.02
C ASN A 400 3.57 -7.34 6.51
N ALA A 401 2.55 -6.55 6.88
CA ALA A 401 2.25 -6.23 8.28
C ALA A 401 1.88 -7.48 9.10
N ARG A 402 1.13 -8.44 8.52
CA ARG A 402 0.87 -9.74 9.18
C ARG A 402 2.17 -10.52 9.38
N VAL A 403 2.96 -10.69 8.33
CA VAL A 403 4.25 -11.41 8.38
C VAL A 403 5.21 -10.75 9.39
N LEU A 404 5.28 -9.43 9.39
CA LEU A 404 6.07 -8.63 10.33
C LEU A 404 5.64 -8.87 11.78
N ALA A 405 4.34 -8.78 12.08
CA ALA A 405 3.82 -8.95 13.42
C ALA A 405 4.08 -10.37 13.95
N HIS A 406 3.87 -11.40 13.12
CA HIS A 406 4.22 -12.78 13.46
C HIS A 406 5.72 -12.93 13.76
N HIS A 407 6.58 -12.39 12.89
CA HIS A 407 8.03 -12.44 13.08
C HIS A 407 8.47 -11.75 14.37
N ILE A 408 7.94 -10.55 14.68
CA ILE A 408 8.22 -9.86 15.95
C ILE A 408 7.76 -10.70 17.13
N ALA A 409 6.54 -11.22 17.09
CA ALA A 409 5.96 -12.01 18.18
C ALA A 409 6.81 -13.25 18.51
N GLU A 410 7.21 -14.03 17.50
CA GLU A 410 8.01 -15.25 17.68
C GLU A 410 9.46 -14.93 18.11
N THR A 411 10.13 -14.02 17.38
CA THR A 411 11.60 -13.84 17.54
C THR A 411 11.99 -12.87 18.64
N ARG A 412 11.12 -11.93 19.02
CA ARG A 412 11.39 -10.91 20.03
C ARG A 412 10.62 -11.12 21.33
N HIS A 413 9.47 -11.78 21.26
CA HIS A 413 8.57 -11.93 22.41
C HIS A 413 8.23 -13.39 22.75
N GLY A 414 8.83 -14.36 22.05
CA GLY A 414 8.71 -15.79 22.37
C GLY A 414 7.28 -16.34 22.25
N VAL A 415 6.40 -15.65 21.52
CA VAL A 415 5.04 -16.11 21.26
C VAL A 415 5.11 -17.37 20.42
N LYS A 416 4.48 -18.45 20.88
CA LYS A 416 4.38 -19.70 20.10
C LYS A 416 3.12 -19.64 19.26
N ILE A 417 3.30 -19.57 17.94
CA ILE A 417 2.19 -19.54 16.99
C ILE A 417 1.87 -20.99 16.60
N GLU A 418 0.60 -21.35 16.69
CA GLU A 418 0.12 -22.68 16.29
C GLU A 418 0.31 -22.85 14.78
N ARG A 419 0.89 -23.99 14.38
CA ARG A 419 1.09 -24.37 12.98
C ARG A 419 0.12 -25.51 12.64
N PRO A 420 -0.92 -25.26 11.84
CA PRO A 420 -1.88 -26.30 11.48
C PRO A 420 -1.18 -27.48 10.79
N SER A 421 -1.57 -28.70 11.12
CA SER A 421 -1.07 -29.88 10.41
C SER A 421 -1.81 -30.07 9.09
N VAL A 422 -1.09 -30.56 8.08
CA VAL A 422 -1.63 -30.91 6.77
C VAL A 422 -1.40 -32.40 6.54
N GLU A 423 -2.47 -33.16 6.29
CA GLU A 423 -2.33 -34.58 5.99
C GLU A 423 -1.56 -34.79 4.66
N PRO A 424 -0.68 -35.81 4.55
CA PRO A 424 0.12 -36.04 3.34
C PRO A 424 -0.69 -36.07 2.03
N GLY A 425 -1.86 -36.73 2.04
CA GLY A 425 -2.75 -36.78 0.87
C GLY A 425 -3.42 -35.45 0.49
N HIS A 426 -3.40 -34.46 1.37
CA HIS A 426 -3.98 -33.13 1.15
C HIS A 426 -2.95 -32.06 0.75
N VAL A 427 -1.64 -32.35 0.81
CA VAL A 427 -0.60 -31.38 0.47
C VAL A 427 -0.74 -30.84 -0.95
N VAL A 428 -0.88 -31.73 -1.93
CA VAL A 428 -1.01 -31.35 -3.34
C VAL A 428 -2.29 -30.52 -3.59
N PRO A 429 -3.50 -30.99 -3.19
CA PRO A 429 -4.70 -30.18 -3.29
C PRO A 429 -4.60 -28.82 -2.59
N TYR A 430 -4.00 -28.76 -1.40
CA TYR A 430 -3.86 -27.53 -0.62
C TYR A 430 -2.97 -26.50 -1.33
N LEU A 431 -1.79 -26.92 -1.81
CA LEU A 431 -0.86 -26.01 -2.49
C LEU A 431 -1.44 -25.49 -3.81
N LEU A 432 -2.15 -26.32 -4.57
CA LEU A 432 -2.81 -25.87 -5.81
C LEU A 432 -3.99 -24.93 -5.53
N ASP A 433 -4.76 -25.17 -4.46
CA ASP A 433 -5.80 -24.23 -4.04
C ASP A 433 -5.19 -22.89 -3.64
N GLU A 434 -4.09 -22.87 -2.87
CA GLU A 434 -3.41 -21.63 -2.51
C GLU A 434 -2.86 -20.91 -3.76
N ALA A 435 -2.21 -21.62 -4.68
CA ALA A 435 -1.76 -21.02 -5.95
C ALA A 435 -2.91 -20.43 -6.77
N THR A 436 -4.09 -21.07 -6.74
CA THR A 436 -5.26 -20.65 -7.52
C THR A 436 -6.04 -19.54 -6.84
N ASN A 437 -6.18 -19.56 -5.51
CA ASN A 437 -7.18 -18.77 -4.79
C ASN A 437 -6.63 -17.89 -3.66
N ALA A 438 -5.35 -18.02 -3.26
CA ALA A 438 -4.80 -17.28 -2.11
C ALA A 438 -4.51 -15.81 -2.47
N PRO A 439 -5.25 -14.84 -1.89
CA PRO A 439 -5.07 -13.43 -2.23
C PRO A 439 -3.67 -12.90 -1.86
N GLU A 440 -2.97 -13.51 -0.92
CA GLU A 440 -1.59 -13.19 -0.54
C GLU A 440 -0.62 -13.41 -1.69
N LEU A 441 -0.66 -14.59 -2.32
CA LEU A 441 0.22 -14.95 -3.43
C LEU A 441 -0.06 -14.07 -4.65
N TRP A 442 -1.33 -13.75 -4.89
CA TRP A 442 -1.74 -12.91 -6.01
C TRP A 442 -1.42 -11.43 -5.83
N ASN A 443 -1.48 -10.92 -4.60
CA ASN A 443 -1.10 -9.54 -4.32
C ASN A 443 0.40 -9.37 -4.05
N GLN A 444 1.15 -10.44 -3.76
CA GLN A 444 2.60 -10.43 -3.52
C GLN A 444 3.32 -11.51 -4.34
N GLN A 445 3.04 -11.54 -5.64
CA GLN A 445 3.65 -12.47 -6.59
C GLN A 445 5.19 -12.43 -6.53
N SER A 446 5.81 -13.60 -6.62
CA SER A 446 7.26 -13.82 -6.52
C SER A 446 7.92 -13.21 -5.27
N TYR A 447 7.13 -12.85 -4.24
CA TYR A 447 7.60 -12.15 -3.05
C TYR A 447 7.22 -12.84 -1.75
N LEU A 448 5.96 -13.25 -1.61
CA LEU A 448 5.51 -14.13 -0.52
C LEU A 448 5.24 -15.52 -1.08
N ALA A 449 5.49 -16.54 -0.27
CA ALA A 449 5.17 -17.92 -0.57
C ALA A 449 4.41 -18.57 0.59
N ARG A 450 3.51 -19.49 0.27
CA ARG A 450 2.92 -20.43 1.23
C ARG A 450 3.95 -21.52 1.49
N VAL A 451 4.32 -21.75 2.75
CA VAL A 451 5.34 -22.74 3.13
C VAL A 451 4.72 -23.87 3.94
N LEU A 452 5.00 -25.11 3.52
CA LEU A 452 4.77 -26.29 4.34
C LEU A 452 6.11 -26.88 4.77
N ASN A 453 6.29 -27.04 6.09
CA ASN A 453 7.42 -27.76 6.65
C ASN A 453 7.10 -29.24 6.73
N VAL A 454 8.10 -30.08 6.44
CA VAL A 454 8.01 -31.54 6.50
C VAL A 454 9.02 -32.02 7.54
N ASP A 455 8.51 -32.57 8.64
CA ASP A 455 9.33 -33.12 9.72
C ASP A 455 8.90 -34.55 10.04
N ARG A 456 9.87 -35.46 10.19
CA ARG A 456 9.58 -36.89 10.44
C ARG A 456 8.85 -37.15 11.76
N ALA A 457 9.04 -36.30 12.77
CA ALA A 457 8.44 -36.47 14.09
C ALA A 457 7.12 -35.70 14.23
N ARG A 458 7.00 -34.54 13.58
CA ARG A 458 5.83 -33.64 13.69
C ARG A 458 4.86 -33.74 12.52
N GLY A 459 5.22 -34.45 11.46
CA GLY A 459 4.44 -34.50 10.23
C GLY A 459 4.61 -33.23 9.39
N ILE A 460 3.59 -32.93 8.59
CA ILE A 460 3.58 -31.77 7.70
C ILE A 460 2.79 -30.65 8.37
N THR A 461 3.35 -29.45 8.37
CA THR A 461 2.78 -28.28 9.06
C THR A 461 2.78 -27.05 8.16
N ASP A 462 1.72 -26.24 8.23
CA ASP A 462 1.61 -24.97 7.51
C ASP A 462 2.29 -23.84 8.29
N GLU A 463 3.42 -23.37 7.75
CA GLU A 463 4.21 -22.28 8.30
C GLU A 463 3.65 -20.89 7.97
N GLY A 464 2.57 -20.81 7.20
CA GLY A 464 1.99 -19.55 6.82
C GLY A 464 2.61 -18.96 5.55
N MET A 465 2.47 -17.63 5.45
CA MET A 465 3.13 -16.83 4.43
C MET A 465 4.53 -16.43 4.88
N VAL A 466 5.53 -16.75 4.06
CA VAL A 466 6.95 -16.43 4.33
C VAL A 466 7.51 -15.62 3.16
N PRO A 467 8.40 -14.63 3.40
CA PRO A 467 9.13 -13.99 2.31
C PRO A 467 9.90 -15.02 1.49
N LEU A 468 9.62 -15.11 0.19
CA LEU A 468 10.20 -16.12 -0.69
C LEU A 468 11.73 -16.05 -0.70
N GLN A 469 12.30 -14.84 -0.69
CA GLN A 469 13.74 -14.65 -0.56
C GLN A 469 14.29 -15.33 0.70
N HIS A 470 13.62 -15.19 1.84
CA HIS A 470 14.05 -15.85 3.07
C HIS A 470 14.00 -17.38 2.93
N PHE A 471 12.97 -17.92 2.29
CA PHE A 471 12.91 -19.36 2.02
C PHE A 471 14.01 -19.83 1.07
N VAL A 472 14.38 -19.07 0.06
CA VAL A 472 15.46 -19.50 -0.85
C VAL A 472 16.83 -19.41 -0.18
N ASP A 473 17.08 -18.34 0.57
CA ASP A 473 18.38 -18.04 1.17
C ASP A 473 18.64 -18.78 2.49
N ALA A 474 17.60 -19.06 3.27
CA ALA A 474 17.75 -19.74 4.55
C ALA A 474 17.83 -21.25 4.37
N GLY A 475 18.77 -21.89 5.09
CA GLY A 475 18.72 -23.32 5.33
C GLY A 475 17.55 -23.71 6.24
N GLY A 476 17.36 -25.00 6.48
CA GLY A 476 16.35 -25.49 7.40
C GLY A 476 15.94 -26.92 7.10
N HIS A 477 14.86 -27.34 7.74
CA HIS A 477 14.23 -28.64 7.51
C HIS A 477 13.72 -28.77 6.07
N ASP A 478 13.42 -30.00 5.71
CA ASP A 478 12.73 -30.33 4.47
C ASP A 478 11.40 -29.59 4.41
N ALA A 479 11.14 -28.92 3.29
CA ALA A 479 10.01 -28.02 3.16
C ALA A 479 9.68 -27.77 1.69
N VAL A 480 8.45 -27.33 1.44
CA VAL A 480 8.01 -26.85 0.14
C VAL A 480 7.42 -25.46 0.28
N ALA A 481 7.84 -24.54 -0.60
CA ALA A 481 7.20 -23.25 -0.77
C ALA A 481 6.53 -23.19 -2.15
N ILE A 482 5.31 -22.66 -2.20
CA ILE A 482 4.62 -22.33 -3.46
C ILE A 482 4.31 -20.83 -3.51
N THR A 483 4.53 -20.25 -4.69
CA THR A 483 4.18 -18.87 -5.02
C THR A 483 3.53 -18.83 -6.41
N VAL A 484 2.85 -17.72 -6.71
CA VAL A 484 2.49 -17.35 -8.09
C VAL A 484 3.53 -16.36 -8.61
N GLU A 485 3.95 -16.54 -9.86
CA GLU A 485 4.95 -15.68 -10.51
C GLU A 485 4.43 -15.20 -11.86
N THR A 486 4.90 -14.03 -12.29
CA THR A 486 4.71 -13.52 -13.66
C THR A 486 6.09 -13.36 -14.27
N ASP A 487 6.37 -14.04 -15.37
CA ASP A 487 7.69 -13.95 -16.02
C ASP A 487 7.82 -12.76 -17.00
N GLY A 488 8.90 -12.77 -17.77
CA GLY A 488 9.19 -11.73 -18.76
C GLY A 488 8.30 -11.76 -20.01
N THR A 489 7.55 -12.85 -20.28
CA THR A 489 6.56 -12.89 -21.37
C THR A 489 5.20 -12.36 -20.91
N GLY A 490 4.99 -12.27 -19.59
CA GLY A 490 3.72 -11.90 -18.97
C GLY A 490 2.87 -13.12 -18.60
N ASP A 491 3.39 -14.33 -18.76
CA ASP A 491 2.69 -15.55 -18.37
C ASP A 491 2.70 -15.70 -16.85
N ILE A 492 1.51 -15.97 -16.29
CA ILE A 492 1.32 -16.18 -14.86
C ILE A 492 1.28 -17.68 -14.59
N HIS A 493 2.11 -18.13 -13.65
CA HIS A 493 2.23 -19.56 -13.33
C HIS A 493 2.59 -19.80 -11.86
N PRO A 494 2.30 -21.00 -11.32
CA PRO A 494 2.83 -21.43 -10.04
C PRO A 494 4.32 -21.78 -10.13
N ALA A 495 5.08 -21.41 -9.11
CA ALA A 495 6.46 -21.87 -8.94
C ALA A 495 6.63 -22.52 -7.56
N LEU A 496 7.26 -23.69 -7.57
CA LEU A 496 7.61 -24.45 -6.39
C LEU A 496 9.09 -24.35 -6.09
N TYR A 497 9.38 -24.20 -4.80
CA TYR A 497 10.72 -24.25 -4.26
C TYR A 497 10.75 -25.37 -3.23
N ILE A 498 11.42 -26.47 -3.58
CA ILE A 498 11.48 -27.68 -2.76
C ILE A 498 12.83 -27.70 -2.09
N ARG A 499 12.84 -27.63 -0.76
CA ARG A 499 14.03 -27.81 0.05
C ARG A 499 14.09 -29.23 0.56
N ARG A 500 15.18 -29.92 0.24
CA ARG A 500 15.46 -31.28 0.68
C ARG A 500 16.94 -31.46 0.96
N ASP A 501 17.28 -32.04 2.10
CA ASP A 501 18.67 -32.34 2.48
C ASP A 501 19.59 -31.09 2.35
N GLY A 502 19.05 -29.92 2.72
CA GLY A 502 19.76 -28.63 2.67
C GLY A 502 19.89 -28.01 1.27
N THR A 503 19.34 -28.63 0.22
CA THR A 503 19.35 -28.09 -1.15
C THR A 503 17.96 -27.62 -1.56
N THR A 504 17.86 -26.43 -2.14
CA THR A 504 16.60 -25.89 -2.68
C THR A 504 16.59 -26.01 -4.20
N VAL A 505 15.55 -26.64 -4.76
CA VAL A 505 15.34 -26.79 -6.20
C VAL A 505 14.03 -26.14 -6.60
N GLU A 506 14.08 -25.38 -7.69
CA GLU A 506 12.92 -24.75 -8.30
C GLU A 506 12.23 -25.70 -9.30
N ARG A 507 10.90 -25.68 -9.31
CA ARG A 507 10.03 -26.32 -10.31
C ARG A 507 8.92 -25.35 -10.70
N VAL A 508 8.93 -24.91 -11.95
CA VAL A 508 7.86 -24.08 -12.53
C VAL A 508 6.80 -24.99 -13.14
N LEU A 509 5.52 -24.74 -12.81
CA LEU A 509 4.37 -25.40 -13.42
C LEU A 509 3.92 -24.61 -14.66
N PRO A 510 3.22 -25.24 -15.63
CA PRO A 510 2.73 -24.55 -16.82
C PRO A 510 1.72 -23.44 -16.45
N PRO A 511 1.62 -22.37 -17.24
CA PRO A 511 0.57 -21.38 -17.07
C PRO A 511 -0.79 -21.95 -17.50
N ASN A 512 -1.87 -21.35 -16.99
CA ASN A 512 -3.23 -21.62 -17.45
C ASN A 512 -3.86 -20.31 -17.96
N PRO A 513 -4.51 -20.27 -19.14
CA PRO A 513 -5.11 -19.04 -19.66
C PRO A 513 -6.14 -18.37 -18.75
N LEU A 514 -6.77 -19.15 -17.87
CA LEU A 514 -7.74 -18.67 -16.87
C LEU A 514 -7.13 -18.56 -15.47
N ASN A 515 -5.84 -18.84 -15.33
CA ASN A 515 -5.11 -18.92 -14.05
C ASN A 515 -5.74 -19.91 -13.06
N ASP A 516 -6.39 -20.96 -13.56
CA ASP A 516 -6.86 -22.08 -12.75
C ASP A 516 -5.78 -23.17 -12.74
N PHE A 517 -5.17 -23.36 -11.57
CA PHE A 517 -4.11 -24.36 -11.36
C PHE A 517 -4.63 -25.61 -10.66
N GLY A 518 -5.95 -25.72 -10.43
CA GLY A 518 -6.60 -26.91 -9.85
C GLY A 518 -6.80 -28.05 -10.85
N THR A 519 -6.19 -27.99 -12.05
CA THR A 519 -6.41 -28.99 -13.09
C THR A 519 -5.73 -30.33 -12.79
N SER A 520 -6.20 -31.41 -13.42
CA SER A 520 -5.59 -32.74 -13.28
C SER A 520 -4.13 -32.80 -13.73
N GLU A 521 -3.74 -31.95 -14.68
CA GLU A 521 -2.37 -31.82 -15.16
C GLU A 521 -1.45 -31.25 -14.06
N HIS A 522 -1.81 -30.09 -13.49
CA HIS A 522 -1.09 -29.49 -12.37
C HIS A 522 -1.02 -30.43 -11.16
N HIS A 523 -2.11 -31.15 -10.88
CA HIS A 523 -2.15 -32.15 -9.82
C HIS A 523 -1.12 -33.27 -10.07
N ALA A 524 -1.05 -33.82 -11.29
CA ALA A 524 -0.10 -34.87 -11.64
C ALA A 524 1.35 -34.38 -11.57
N GLU A 525 1.64 -33.19 -12.08
CA GLU A 525 2.97 -32.58 -12.02
C GLU A 525 3.41 -32.32 -10.58
N LEU A 526 2.55 -31.72 -9.77
CA LEU A 526 2.86 -31.41 -8.38
C LEU A 526 3.07 -32.67 -7.54
N THR A 527 2.24 -33.69 -7.76
CA THR A 527 2.41 -35.01 -7.12
C THR A 527 3.77 -35.60 -7.46
N SER A 528 4.15 -35.59 -8.74
CA SER A 528 5.45 -36.09 -9.19
C SER A 528 6.62 -35.33 -8.55
N ALA A 529 6.51 -34.00 -8.48
CA ALA A 529 7.54 -33.13 -7.91
C ALA A 529 7.72 -33.33 -6.40
N LEU A 530 6.63 -33.54 -5.66
CA LEU A 530 6.66 -33.63 -4.18
C LEU A 530 6.78 -35.06 -3.66
N LYS A 531 6.60 -36.08 -4.51
CA LYS A 531 6.80 -37.48 -4.13
C LYS A 531 8.07 -37.74 -3.31
N PRO A 532 9.25 -37.22 -3.68
CA PRO A 532 10.49 -37.50 -2.94
C PRO A 532 10.57 -36.81 -1.57
N LEU A 533 9.66 -35.88 -1.28
CA LEU A 533 9.60 -35.10 -0.04
C LEU A 533 8.54 -35.66 0.93
N ILE A 534 7.43 -36.17 0.39
CA ILE A 534 6.23 -36.56 1.16
C ILE A 534 6.18 -38.08 1.44
N ASP A 535 6.75 -38.91 0.54
CA ASP A 535 6.92 -40.36 0.75
C ASP A 535 8.17 -40.65 1.61
#